data_AF-A0A968HTF3-F1
#
_entry.id   AF-A0A968HTF3-F1
#
_cell.length_a   1.000
_cell.length_b   1.000
_cell.length_c   1.000
_cell.angle_alpha   90.00
_cell.angle_beta   90.00
_cell.angle_gamma   90.00
#
_symmetry.space_group_name_H-M   'P 1'
#
loop_
_entity.id
_entity.type
_entity.pdbx_description
1 polymer ?
#
loop_
_entity_poly.entity_id
_entity_poly.type
_entity_poly.pdbx_seq_one_letter_code
_entity_poly.pdbx_strand_id
1 'polypeptide(L)' 'AALEAAHADAIIFGSTFFANPDLPERLRRGAELQAGDRTTFYGGGAKGYIDYPALSWALDE' A
#
# COMPACT_ATOMS: atom_id res chain seq x y z
N ALA A 1 3.53 17.63 6.95
CA ALA A 1 3.84 17.76 8.39
C ALA A 1 5.28 17.35 8.74
N ALA A 2 5.62 16.04 8.88
CA ALA A 2 6.95 15.64 9.37
C ALA A 2 8.11 16.01 8.42
N LEU A 3 7.96 15.76 7.12
CA LEU A 3 8.96 16.11 6.10
C LEU A 3 9.08 17.63 5.94
N GLU A 4 7.96 18.35 5.85
CA GLU A 4 7.93 19.82 5.73
C GLU A 4 8.53 20.52 6.96
N ALA A 5 8.39 19.94 8.15
CA ALA A 5 9.01 20.43 9.38
C ALA A 5 10.48 19.99 9.55
N ALA A 6 11.06 19.29 8.56
CA ALA A 6 12.41 18.74 8.62
C ALA A 6 12.68 17.80 9.81
N HIS A 7 11.64 17.12 10.31
CA HIS A 7 11.78 16.13 11.38
C HIS A 7 12.25 14.76 10.88
N ALA A 8 12.18 14.53 9.57
CA ALA A 8 12.63 13.31 8.91
C ALA A 8 12.97 13.59 7.44
N ASP A 9 13.87 12.80 6.86
CA ASP A 9 14.19 12.84 5.42
C ASP A 9 13.30 11.92 4.59
N ALA A 10 12.70 10.90 5.23
CA ALA A 10 11.86 9.91 4.56
C ALA A 10 10.82 9.33 5.52
N ILE A 11 9.75 8.76 4.95
CA ILE A 11 8.70 8.01 5.66
C ILE A 11 8.70 6.58 5.15
N ILE A 12 8.75 5.61 6.08
CA ILE A 12 8.71 4.18 5.77
C ILE A 12 7.32 3.65 6.05
N PHE A 13 6.75 2.91 5.08
CA PHE A 13 5.43 2.30 5.19
C PHE A 13 5.56 0.78 5.33
N GLY A 14 4.93 0.22 6.37
CA GLY A 14 4.88 -1.23 6.61
C GLY A 14 3.60 -1.85 6.04
N SER A 15 2.61 -2.10 6.91
CA SER A 15 1.35 -2.77 6.55
C SER A 15 0.58 -2.12 5.40
N THR A 16 0.70 -0.80 5.23
CA THR A 16 0.06 -0.08 4.12
C THR A 16 0.62 -0.54 2.76
N PHE A 17 1.92 -0.85 2.69
CA PHE A 17 2.55 -1.27 1.43
C PHE A 17 2.16 -2.72 1.07
N PHE A 18 1.92 -3.59 2.07
CA PHE A 18 1.47 -4.97 1.82
C PHE A 18 0.18 -5.04 0.99
N ALA A 19 -0.80 -4.19 1.31
CA ALA A 19 -2.10 -4.19 0.63
C ALA A 19 -2.17 -3.28 -0.61
N ASN A 20 -1.12 -2.51 -0.87
CA ASN A 20 -1.08 -1.50 -1.92
C ASN A 20 0.25 -1.61 -2.67
N PRO A 21 0.39 -2.54 -3.63
CA PRO A 21 1.65 -2.73 -4.35
C PRO A 21 2.10 -1.47 -5.11
N ASP A 22 1.15 -0.59 -5.42
CA ASP A 22 1.32 0.68 -6.10
C ASP A 22 1.14 1.89 -5.16
N LEU A 23 1.43 1.72 -3.86
CA LEU A 23 1.26 2.76 -2.84
C LEU A 23 1.81 4.14 -3.24
N PRO A 24 3.02 4.29 -3.84
CA PRO A 24 3.51 5.60 -4.27
C PRO A 24 2.58 6.30 -5.25
N GLU A 25 1.97 5.55 -6.17
CA GLU A 25 1.06 6.11 -7.18
C GLU A 25 -0.29 6.49 -6.58
N ARG A 26 -0.82 5.67 -5.65
CA ARG A 26 -2.03 6.00 -4.90
C ARG A 26 -1.85 7.29 -4.11
N LEU A 27 -0.74 7.44 -3.39
CA LEU A 27 -0.42 8.65 -2.65
C LEU A 27 -0.27 9.86 -3.58
N ARG A 28 0.39 9.70 -4.73
CA ARG A 28 0.55 10.77 -5.73
C ARG A 28 -0.77 11.26 -6.31
N ARG A 29 -1.74 10.36 -6.52
CA ARG A 29 -3.07 10.69 -7.09
C ARG A 29 -4.12 11.04 -6.03
N GLY A 30 -3.84 10.83 -4.75
CA GLY A 30 -4.84 10.90 -3.69
C GLY A 30 -5.92 9.81 -3.83
N ALA A 31 -5.57 8.64 -4.39
CA ALA A 31 -6.49 7.52 -4.55
C ALA A 31 -6.72 6.79 -3.21
N GLU A 32 -7.84 6.07 -3.11
CA GLU A 32 -8.13 5.26 -1.92
C GLU A 32 -7.06 4.19 -1.68
N LEU A 33 -6.77 3.94 -0.40
CA LEU A 33 -5.84 2.91 0.04
C LEU A 33 -6.61 1.69 0.49
N GLN A 34 -6.13 0.51 0.09
CA GLN A 34 -6.69 -0.75 0.54
C GLN A 34 -6.24 -1.07 1.97
N ALA A 35 -7.17 -1.60 2.77
CA ALA A 35 -6.86 -2.17 4.07
C ALA A 35 -6.32 -3.59 3.89
N GLY A 36 -5.19 -3.89 4.53
CA GLY A 36 -4.64 -5.23 4.54
C GLY A 36 -5.41 -6.18 5.46
N ASP A 37 -5.59 -7.42 5.01
CA ASP A 37 -6.09 -8.51 5.85
C ASP A 37 -4.97 -9.05 6.75
N ARG A 38 -5.03 -8.71 8.04
CA ARG A 38 -4.01 -9.12 9.02
C ARG A 38 -3.95 -10.63 9.22
N THR A 39 -5.01 -11.37 8.89
CA THR A 39 -5.05 -12.83 9.05
C THR A 39 -4.15 -13.54 8.04
N THR A 40 -3.75 -12.86 6.97
CA THR A 40 -2.90 -13.41 5.90
C THR A 40 -1.46 -12.88 5.94
N PHE A 41 -1.08 -12.07 6.93
CA PHE A 41 0.24 -11.42 6.94
C PHE A 41 1.42 -12.38 7.14
N TYR A 42 1.19 -13.53 7.77
CA TYR A 42 2.26 -14.46 8.13
C TYR A 42 1.89 -15.89 7.74
N GLY A 43 2.78 -16.55 6.98
CA GLY A 43 2.52 -17.87 6.42
C GLY A 43 1.51 -17.83 5.28
N GLY A 44 0.87 -18.96 4.97
CA GLY A 44 -0.15 -19.04 3.92
C GLY A 44 0.42 -19.26 2.51
N GLY A 45 -0.18 -18.59 1.52
CA GLY A 45 0.12 -18.73 0.10
C GLY A 45 -0.06 -17.42 -0.66
N ALA A 46 -0.53 -17.47 -1.90
CA ALA A 46 -0.68 -16.26 -2.73
C ALA A 46 -1.66 -15.22 -2.16
N LYS A 47 -2.69 -15.69 -1.43
CA LYS A 47 -3.76 -14.87 -0.88
C LYS A 47 -3.25 -13.88 0.17
N GLY A 48 -3.53 -12.60 -0.04
CA GLY A 48 -3.10 -11.50 0.80
C GLY A 48 -1.58 -11.27 0.77
N TYR A 49 -0.91 -11.70 -0.31
CA TYR A 49 0.53 -11.51 -0.51
C TYR A 49 0.84 -10.95 -1.91
N ILE A 50 0.41 -11.62 -2.98
CA ILE A 50 0.67 -11.19 -4.38
C ILE A 50 -0.60 -10.83 -5.17
N ASP A 51 -1.78 -10.91 -4.53
CA ASP A 51 -3.09 -10.77 -5.18
C ASP A 51 -3.83 -9.47 -4.82
N TYR A 52 -3.20 -8.55 -4.09
CA TYR A 52 -3.77 -7.20 -3.92
C TYR A 52 -3.73 -6.43 -5.25
N PRO A 53 -4.86 -5.86 -5.72
CA PRO A 53 -4.90 -5.22 -7.02
C PRO A 53 -4.19 -3.86 -7.03
N ALA A 54 -3.37 -3.63 -8.06
CA ALA A 54 -2.87 -2.30 -8.38
C ALA A 54 -3.99 -1.42 -8.96
N LEU A 55 -3.87 -0.09 -8.86
CA LEU A 55 -4.81 0.87 -9.47
C LEU A 55 -5.02 0.59 -10.97
N SER A 56 -3.95 0.26 -11.71
CA SER A 56 -4.06 -0.04 -13.14
C SER A 56 -4.95 -1.25 -13.41
N TRP A 57 -4.94 -2.25 -12.54
CA TRP A 57 -5.77 -3.45 -12.70
C TRP A 57 -7.22 -3.19 -12.30
N ALA A 58 -7.45 -2.26 -11.37
CA ALA A 58 -8.77 -1.87 -10.90
C ALA A 58 -9.51 -0.91 -11.85
N LEU A 59 -8.83 -0.31 -12.84
CA LEU A 59 -9.45 0.54 -13.87
C LEU A 59 -9.89 -0.24 -15.11
N ASP A 60 -9.52 -1.52 -15.21
CA ASP A 60 -9.87 -2.42 -16.30
C ASP A 60 -11.16 -3.24 -15.99
N GLU A 61 -11.76 -3.07 -14.81
CA GLU A 61 -13.10 -3.57 -14.43
C GLU A 61 -14.09 -2.42 -14.19
#